data_AF-A0A7Z9M4Y4-F1
#
_entry.id   AF-A0A7Z9M4Y4-F1
#
_cell.length_a   1.000
_cell.length_b   1.000
_cell.length_c   1.000
_cell.angle_alpha   90.00
_cell.angle_beta   90.00
_cell.angle_gamma   90.00
#
_symmetry.space_group_name_H-M   'P 1'
#
loop_
_entity.id
_entity.type
_entity.pdbx_description
1 polymer ?
#
loop_
_entity_poly.entity_id
_entity_poly.type
_entity_poly.pdbx_seq_one_letter_code
_entity_poly.pdbx_strand_id
1 'polypeptide(L)'
;MKNNKKLTKFILLIAAMIIIAATKSDIYRQIRESQGTINNVYRHLITHYVDDIDLEKFTKLSIDNMLSDLDPYTVYLVKDQRKGLDMLTKGKYSGVGIQIG
;
A
#
# COMPACT_ATOMS: atom_id res chain seq x y z
N MET A 1 -46.92 -2.74 31.15
CA MET A 1 -46.63 -3.40 29.85
C MET A 1 -46.08 -2.49 28.73
N LYS A 2 -45.95 -1.16 28.90
CA LYS A 2 -45.54 -0.22 27.82
C LYS A 2 -44.02 -0.06 27.66
N ASN A 3 -43.21 -0.34 28.69
CA ASN A 3 -41.74 -0.21 28.65
C ASN A 3 -41.04 -1.34 27.86
N ASN A 4 -41.57 -2.56 27.85
CA ASN A 4 -40.96 -3.70 27.15
C ASN A 4 -41.00 -3.52 25.61
N LYS A 5 -41.98 -2.76 25.10
CA LYS A 5 -42.07 -2.38 23.68
C LYS A 5 -41.03 -1.33 23.28
N LYS A 6 -40.53 -0.52 24.22
CA LYS A 6 -39.44 0.43 23.96
C LYS A 6 -38.08 -0.30 23.95
N LEU A 7 -37.90 -1.24 24.87
CA LEU A 7 -36.68 -2.06 24.96
C LEU A 7 -36.51 -2.95 23.72
N THR A 8 -37.57 -3.60 23.25
CA THR A 8 -37.54 -4.40 22.01
C THR A 8 -37.24 -3.57 20.77
N LYS A 9 -37.79 -2.35 20.66
CA LYS A 9 -37.43 -1.41 19.59
C LYS A 9 -35.97 -0.97 19.64
N PHE A 10 -35.42 -0.78 20.84
CA PHE A 10 -34.01 -0.42 21.02
C PHE A 10 -33.08 -1.56 20.60
N ILE A 11 -33.39 -2.80 20.96
CA ILE A 11 -32.66 -3.99 20.52
C ILE A 11 -32.72 -4.13 19.00
N LEU A 12 -33.88 -3.89 18.38
CA LEU A 12 -34.04 -3.95 16.93
C LEU A 12 -33.20 -2.88 16.21
N LEU A 13 -33.08 -1.70 16.81
CA LEU A 13 -32.28 -0.60 16.28
C LEU A 13 -30.77 -0.89 16.38
N ILE A 14 -30.33 -1.52 17.47
CA ILE A 14 -28.95 -2.00 17.62
C ILE A 14 -28.64 -3.10 16.60
N ALA A 15 -29.54 -4.07 16.42
CA ALA A 15 -29.38 -5.13 15.44
C ALA A 15 -29.27 -4.58 14.01
N ALA A 16 -30.09 -3.58 13.67
CA ALA A 16 -30.02 -2.90 12.38
C ALA A 16 -28.67 -2.19 12.17
N MET A 17 -28.13 -1.53 13.19
CA MET A 17 -26.80 -0.90 13.12
C MET A 17 -25.67 -1.92 12.90
N ILE A 18 -25.74 -3.09 13.55
CA ILE A 18 -24.75 -4.17 13.38
C ILE A 18 -24.76 -4.71 11.95
N ILE A 19 -25.95 -4.91 11.36
CA ILE A 19 -26.10 -5.40 9.98
C ILE A 19 -25.52 -4.39 8.98
N ILE A 20 -25.77 -3.09 9.17
CA ILE A 20 -25.24 -2.04 8.30
C ILE A 20 -23.70 -2.00 8.40
N ALA A 21 -23.12 -2.15 9.59
CA ALA A 21 -21.68 -2.17 9.79
C ALA A 21 -20.98 -3.33 9.07
N ALA A 22 -21.64 -4.49 8.93
CA ALA A 22 -21.08 -5.66 8.24
C ALA A 22 -20.85 -5.43 6.73
N THR A 23 -21.62 -4.54 6.08
CA THR A 23 -21.62 -4.36 4.62
C THR A 23 -20.45 -3.53 4.07
N LYS A 24 -19.85 -2.62 4.86
CA LYS A 24 -18.74 -1.75 4.41
C LYS A 24 -17.38 -2.47 4.27
N SER A 25 -17.33 -3.77 4.57
CA SER A 25 -16.08 -4.51 4.78
C SER A 25 -15.50 -5.15 3.51
N ASP A 26 -16.23 -5.17 2.40
CA ASP A 26 -15.91 -6.05 1.27
C ASP A 26 -14.62 -5.67 0.54
N ILE A 27 -14.45 -4.41 0.13
CA ILE A 27 -13.23 -3.97 -0.58
C ILE A 27 -11.98 -4.08 0.29
N TYR A 28 -12.09 -3.74 1.58
CA TYR A 28 -10.96 -3.87 2.52
C TYR A 28 -10.60 -5.33 2.79
N ARG A 29 -11.59 -6.24 2.78
CA ARG A 29 -11.33 -7.68 2.87
C ARG A 29 -10.60 -8.17 1.64
N GLN A 30 -11.06 -7.81 0.44
CA GLN A 30 -10.43 -8.18 -0.82
C GLN A 30 -8.97 -7.68 -0.90
N ILE A 31 -8.72 -6.42 -0.49
CA ILE A 31 -7.35 -5.87 -0.42
C ILE A 31 -6.46 -6.73 0.50
N ARG A 32 -6.94 -7.08 1.70
CA ARG A 32 -6.16 -7.89 2.65
C ARG A 32 -5.87 -9.28 2.11
N GLU A 33 -6.84 -9.92 1.48
CA GLU A 33 -6.68 -11.25 0.88
C GLU A 33 -5.67 -11.22 -0.28
N SER A 34 -5.76 -10.23 -1.16
CA SER A 34 -4.81 -10.02 -2.25
C SER A 34 -3.39 -9.73 -1.73
N GLN A 35 -3.25 -8.86 -0.74
CA GLN A 35 -1.97 -8.58 -0.09
C GLN A 35 -1.37 -9.81 0.59
N GLY A 36 -2.21 -10.61 1.26
CA GLY A 36 -1.80 -11.88 1.86
C GLY A 36 -1.23 -12.84 0.82
N THR A 37 -1.89 -12.94 -0.33
CA THR A 37 -1.43 -13.78 -1.46
C THR A 37 -0.07 -13.33 -1.98
N ILE A 38 0.11 -12.02 -2.24
CA ILE A 38 1.39 -11.46 -2.70
C ILE A 38 2.49 -11.75 -1.68
N ASN A 39 2.24 -11.49 -0.40
CA ASN A 39 3.21 -11.70 0.66
C ASN A 39 3.61 -13.18 0.81
N ASN A 40 2.65 -14.10 0.69
CA ASN A 40 2.93 -15.54 0.78
C ASN A 40 3.84 -15.99 -0.36
N VAL A 41 3.56 -15.60 -1.60
CA VAL A 41 4.39 -15.94 -2.76
C VAL A 41 5.77 -15.31 -2.65
N TYR A 42 5.82 -14.02 -2.30
CA TYR A 42 7.05 -13.27 -2.12
C TYR A 42 7.98 -13.95 -1.10
N ARG A 43 7.46 -14.25 0.09
CA ARG A 43 8.23 -14.93 1.15
C ARG A 43 8.65 -16.32 0.72
N HIS A 44 7.74 -17.11 0.14
CA HIS A 44 8.06 -18.47 -0.28
C HIS A 44 9.20 -18.50 -1.28
N LEU A 45 9.18 -17.62 -2.28
CA LEU A 45 10.26 -17.50 -3.25
C LEU A 45 11.58 -17.16 -2.58
N ILE A 46 11.62 -16.11 -1.75
CA ILE A 46 12.88 -15.67 -1.11
C ILE A 46 13.49 -16.74 -0.20
N THR A 47 12.67 -17.51 0.52
CA THR A 47 13.20 -18.46 1.51
C THR A 47 13.41 -19.88 0.97
N HIS A 48 12.87 -20.21 -0.21
CA HIS A 48 12.95 -21.57 -0.77
C HIS A 48 13.56 -21.63 -2.17
N TYR A 49 13.90 -20.49 -2.77
CA TYR A 49 14.63 -20.50 -4.04
C TYR A 49 16.06 -20.99 -3.83
N VAL A 50 16.57 -21.69 -4.85
CA VAL A 50 17.88 -22.37 -4.78
C VAL A 50 19.05 -21.39 -4.77
N ASP A 51 18.91 -20.27 -5.48
CA ASP A 51 19.94 -19.24 -5.59
C ASP A 51 19.64 -18.04 -4.66
N ASP A 52 20.68 -17.30 -4.33
CA ASP A 52 20.56 -16.06 -3.59
C ASP A 52 19.79 -15.00 -4.40
N ILE A 53 18.71 -14.50 -3.82
CA ILE A 53 17.91 -13.41 -4.39
C ILE A 53 18.33 -12.09 -3.73
N ASP A 54 18.76 -11.13 -4.55
CA ASP A 54 18.91 -9.74 -4.11
C ASP A 54 17.53 -9.16 -3.78
N LEU A 55 17.26 -9.04 -2.49
CA LEU A 55 15.97 -8.62 -1.95
C LEU A 55 15.59 -7.21 -2.38
N GLU A 56 16.55 -6.29 -2.42
CA GLU A 56 16.31 -4.89 -2.76
C GLU A 56 15.94 -4.77 -4.25
N LYS A 57 16.71 -5.42 -5.12
CA LYS A 57 16.46 -5.45 -6.56
C LYS A 57 15.15 -6.16 -6.89
N PHE A 58 14.87 -7.29 -6.25
CA PHE A 58 13.65 -8.06 -6.47
C PHE A 58 12.40 -7.32 -6.00
N THR A 59 12.46 -6.66 -4.83
CA THR A 59 11.37 -5.79 -4.33
C THR A 59 11.09 -4.68 -5.33
N LYS A 60 12.14 -3.97 -5.76
CA LYS A 60 12.00 -2.86 -6.72
C LYS A 60 11.37 -3.33 -8.01
N LEU A 61 11.87 -4.43 -8.58
CA LEU A 61 11.33 -5.02 -9.81
C LEU A 61 9.86 -5.41 -9.65
N SER A 62 9.48 -5.98 -8.50
CA SER A 62 8.09 -6.35 -8.23
C SER A 62 7.17 -5.13 -8.23
N ILE A 63 7.60 -4.03 -7.59
CA ILE A 63 6.85 -2.77 -7.58
C ILE A 63 6.81 -2.15 -8.98
N ASP A 64 7.93 -2.08 -9.69
CA ASP A 64 7.97 -1.53 -11.04
C ASP A 64 7.01 -2.27 -11.99
N ASN A 65 6.94 -3.61 -11.90
CA ASN A 65 5.97 -4.40 -12.67
C ASN A 65 4.52 -4.12 -12.26
N MET A 66 4.23 -3.97 -10.97
CA MET A 66 2.89 -3.57 -10.50
C MET A 66 2.45 -2.21 -11.05
N LEU A 67 3.40 -1.33 -11.37
CA LEU A 67 3.12 0.02 -11.89
C LEU A 67 3.18 0.11 -13.42
N SER A 68 3.67 -0.92 -14.11
CA SER A 68 3.99 -0.88 -15.54
C SER A 68 2.81 -0.56 -16.46
N ASP A 69 1.59 -0.95 -16.08
CA ASP A 69 0.37 -0.76 -16.86
C ASP A 69 -0.46 0.48 -16.44
N LEU A 70 -0.02 1.25 -15.44
CA LEU A 70 -0.76 2.42 -14.95
C LEU A 70 -0.55 3.63 -15.88
N ASP A 71 0.62 4.25 -15.79
CA ASP A 71 1.01 5.39 -16.60
C ASP A 71 2.55 5.62 -16.52
N PRO A 72 3.17 6.31 -17.50
CA PRO A 72 4.62 6.51 -17.54
C PRO A 72 5.20 7.39 -16.42
N TYR A 73 4.36 8.10 -15.67
CA TYR A 73 4.77 9.04 -14.62
C TYR A 73 4.64 8.43 -13.21
N THR A 74 3.90 7.34 -13.06
CA THR A 74 3.79 6.59 -11.81
C THR A 74 4.98 5.63 -11.66
N VAL A 75 6.03 6.10 -11.01
CA VAL A 75 7.25 5.31 -10.77
C VAL A 75 7.59 5.22 -9.29
N TYR A 76 8.07 4.05 -8.87
CA TYR A 76 8.61 3.87 -7.53
C TYR A 76 10.09 4.29 -7.49
N LEU A 77 10.39 5.30 -6.67
CA LEU A 77 11.73 5.82 -6.50
C LEU A 77 12.37 5.26 -5.23
N VAL A 78 13.51 4.59 -5.38
CA VAL A 78 14.35 4.19 -4.23
C VAL A 78 15.02 5.41 -3.61
N LYS A 79 15.55 5.25 -2.39
CA LYS A 79 16.08 6.35 -1.57
C LYS A 79 17.06 7.25 -2.33
N ASP A 80 17.98 6.67 -3.09
CA ASP A 80 18.99 7.45 -3.81
C ASP A 80 18.43 8.20 -5.02
N GLN A 81 17.46 7.61 -5.73
CA GLN A 81 16.74 8.29 -6.81
C GLN A 81 15.91 9.46 -6.28
N ARG A 82 15.26 9.28 -5.11
CA ARG A 82 14.54 10.36 -4.43
C ARG A 82 15.46 11.50 -4.01
N LYS A 83 16.66 11.22 -3.53
CA LYS A 83 17.63 12.28 -3.18
C LYS A 83 18.00 13.12 -4.40
N GLY A 84 18.27 12.49 -5.55
CA GLY A 84 18.56 13.23 -6.79
C GLY A 84 17.40 14.15 -7.20
N LEU A 85 16.17 13.64 -7.17
CA LEU A 85 14.98 14.44 -7.43
C LEU A 85 14.80 15.60 -6.43
N ASP A 86 15.02 15.33 -5.15
CA ASP A 86 14.96 16.35 -4.10
C ASP A 86 16.03 17.44 -4.29
N MET A 87 17.23 17.09 -4.74
CA MET A 87 18.29 18.06 -5.05
C MET A 87 17.89 18.97 -6.22
N LEU A 88 17.29 18.40 -7.27
CA LEU A 88 16.80 19.14 -8.44
C LEU A 88 15.62 20.04 -8.12
N THR A 89 14.66 19.56 -7.32
CA THR A 89 13.37 20.25 -7.07
C THR A 89 13.43 21.23 -5.89
N LYS A 90 14.20 20.91 -4.84
CA LYS A 90 14.33 21.76 -3.65
C LYS A 90 15.49 22.75 -3.76
N GLY A 91 16.19 22.79 -4.89
CA GLY A 91 17.30 23.71 -5.15
C GLY A 91 18.52 23.48 -4.25
N LYS A 92 18.60 22.35 -3.54
CA LYS A 92 19.76 21.98 -2.71
C LYS A 92 20.83 21.29 -3.57
N TYR A 93 21.22 21.95 -4.66
CA TYR A 93 22.40 21.56 -5.42
C TYR A 93 23.62 22.06 -4.64
N SER A 94 24.24 21.20 -3.83
CA SER A 94 25.52 21.51 -3.18
C SER A 94 26.67 21.32 -4.17
N GLY A 95 26.61 22.04 -5.29
CA GLY A 95 27.68 22.12 -6.29
C GLY A 95 28.50 23.38 -6.05
N VAL A 96 29.82 23.29 -6.20
CA VAL A 96 30.68 24.47 -6.32
C VAL A 96 30.24 25.19 -7.60
N GLY A 97 29.63 26.36 -7.48
CA GLY A 97 29.25 27.16 -8.64
C GLY A 97 30.49 27.60 -9.39
N ILE A 98 30.83 26.93 -10.50
CA ILE A 98 31.85 27.44 -11.41
C ILE A 98 31.17 28.48 -12.29
N GLN A 99 31.51 29.75 -12.04
CA GLN A 99 31.20 30.85 -12.93
C GLN A 99 32.28 30.87 -14.02
N ILE A 100 31.92 30.52 -15.25
CA ILE A 100 32.79 30.77 -16.41
C ILE A 100 32.54 32.22 -16.83
N GLY A 101 33.58 33.04 -16.70
CA GLY A 101 33.68 34.40 -17.21
C GLY A 101 35.02 34.58 -17.88
#